data_AF-A0A847CCB4-F1
#
_entry.id   AF-A0A847CCB4-F1
#
_cell.length_a   1.000
_cell.length_b   1.000
_cell.length_c   1.000
_cell.angle_alpha   90.00
_cell.angle_beta   90.00
_cell.angle_gamma   90.00
#
_symmetry.space_group_name_H-M   'P 1'
#
loop_
_entity.id
_entity.type
_entity.pdbx_description
1 polymer ?
#
loop_
_entity_poly.entity_id
_entity_poly.type
_entity_poly.pdbx_seq_one_letter_code
_entity_poly.pdbx_strand_id
1 'polypeptide(L)'
;FSGGVGADIAYQGVLITAVTLAAYFIGHFLESGMWEITNSPDGMTMAFLTMSMAEIFHSFNMRSQRASVFALKNQNLVLWGAGAMSLMLTTAVIYVPFLANAFSFEEISLLEYGVAMALAFSVIPIVELVKLFQRISIKRAAKKSN
;
A
#
# COMPACT_ATOMS: atom_id res chain seq x y z
N PHE A 1 -8.27 -5.94 26.62
CA PHE A 1 -8.28 -6.05 25.15
C PHE A 1 -7.37 -4.93 24.63
N SER A 2 -6.23 -5.07 23.93
CA SER A 2 -5.59 -6.15 23.16
C SER A 2 -4.11 -5.78 22.84
N GLY A 3 -3.26 -5.46 23.83
CA GLY A 3 -1.79 -5.42 23.62
C GLY A 3 -1.23 -4.51 22.51
N GLY A 4 -1.91 -3.40 22.15
CA GLY A 4 -1.46 -2.42 21.15
C GLY A 4 -2.12 -2.51 19.77
N VAL A 5 -2.87 -3.58 19.48
CA VAL A 5 -3.41 -3.88 18.14
C VAL A 5 -4.33 -2.77 17.60
N GLY A 6 -5.12 -2.11 18.45
CA GLY A 6 -6.00 -1.01 18.00
C GLY A 6 -5.23 0.22 17.49
N ALA A 7 -4.13 0.56 18.15
CA ALA A 7 -3.26 1.65 17.69
C ALA A 7 -2.53 1.26 16.39
N ASP A 8 -2.16 -0.02 16.24
CA ASP A 8 -1.56 -0.53 15.02
C ASP A 8 -2.50 -0.40 13.82
N ILE A 9 -3.77 -0.79 13.98
CA ILE A 9 -4.80 -0.64 12.94
C ILE A 9 -5.00 0.83 12.56
N ALA A 10 -5.07 1.73 13.56
CA ALA A 10 -5.29 3.15 13.31
C ALA A 10 -4.17 3.79 12.48
N TYR A 11 -2.89 3.57 12.82
CA TYR A 11 -1.79 4.15 12.04
C TYR A 11 -1.72 3.54 10.63
N GLN A 12 -2.03 2.25 10.47
CA GLN A 12 -2.02 1.58 9.17
C GLN A 12 -3.09 2.12 8.25
N GLY A 13 -4.31 2.32 8.76
CA GLY A 13 -5.38 2.96 8.01
C GLY A 13 -5.02 4.37 7.56
N VAL A 14 -4.42 5.17 8.46
CA VAL A 14 -3.93 6.52 8.12
C VAL A 14 -2.84 6.46 7.05
N LEU A 15 -1.90 5.53 7.17
CA LEU A 15 -0.82 5.35 6.20
C LEU A 15 -1.35 5.00 4.81
N ILE A 16 -2.22 4.00 4.71
CA ILE A 16 -2.80 3.57 3.43
C ILE A 16 -3.60 4.73 2.83
N THR A 17 -4.41 5.42 3.62
CA THR A 17 -5.16 6.61 3.17
C THR A 17 -4.22 7.69 2.62
N ALA A 18 -3.13 7.99 3.32
CA ALA A 18 -2.17 9.00 2.88
C ALA A 18 -1.49 8.62 1.56
N VAL A 19 -1.09 7.36 1.40
CA VAL A 19 -0.46 6.87 0.16
C VAL A 19 -1.45 6.85 -1.00
N THR A 20 -2.70 6.44 -0.76
CA THR A 20 -3.77 6.46 -1.77
C THR A 20 -4.10 7.88 -2.23
N LEU A 21 -4.20 8.84 -1.30
CA LEU A 21 -4.40 10.25 -1.64
C LEU A 21 -3.20 10.82 -2.40
N ALA A 22 -1.97 10.48 -2.01
CA ALA A 22 -0.78 10.88 -2.74
C ALA A 22 -0.81 10.34 -4.19
N ALA A 23 -1.21 9.09 -4.39
CA ALA A 23 -1.36 8.51 -5.72
C ALA A 23 -2.41 9.23 -6.57
N TYR A 24 -3.54 9.62 -5.98
CA TYR A 24 -4.55 10.42 -6.67
C TYR A 24 -3.98 11.73 -7.20
N PHE A 25 -3.36 12.53 -6.32
CA PHE A 25 -2.86 13.84 -6.72
C PHE A 25 -1.66 13.75 -7.66
N ILE A 26 -0.79 12.74 -7.47
CA ILE A 26 0.33 12.50 -8.38
C ILE A 26 -0.18 12.08 -9.76
N GLY A 27 -1.20 11.22 -9.83
CA GLY A 27 -1.82 10.84 -11.11
C GLY A 27 -2.43 12.03 -11.81
N HIS A 28 -3.20 12.84 -11.10
CA HIS A 28 -3.75 14.07 -11.66
C HIS A 28 -2.66 15.03 -12.16
N PHE A 29 -1.56 15.17 -11.41
CA PHE A 29 -0.45 16.02 -11.81
C PHE A 29 0.30 15.48 -13.04
N LEU A 30 0.41 14.16 -13.20
CA LEU A 30 1.03 13.55 -14.39
C LEU A 30 0.18 13.79 -15.65
N GLU A 31 -1.15 13.74 -15.51
CA GLU A 31 -2.10 14.00 -16.58
C GLU A 31 -2.18 15.50 -16.94
N SER A 32 -2.39 16.37 -15.95
CA SER A 32 -2.73 17.79 -16.15
C SER A 32 -1.53 18.75 -16.05
N GLY A 33 -0.41 18.30 -15.48
CA GLY A 33 0.75 19.14 -15.15
C GLY A 33 0.52 20.15 -14.03
N MET A 34 -0.65 20.12 -13.38
CA MET A 34 -1.09 21.10 -12.38
C MET A 34 -1.57 20.39 -11.11
N TRP A 35 -1.38 21.03 -9.95
CA TRP A 35 -1.91 20.52 -8.69
C TRP A 35 -3.28 21.14 -8.43
N GLU A 36 -4.33 20.47 -8.89
CA GLU A 36 -5.72 20.91 -8.68
C GLU A 36 -6.55 19.84 -7.95
N ILE A 37 -7.52 20.31 -7.17
CA ILE A 37 -8.52 19.45 -6.55
C ILE A 37 -9.73 19.43 -7.48
N THR A 38 -9.62 18.61 -8.52
CA THR A 38 -10.69 18.33 -9.47
C THR A 38 -10.96 16.84 -9.54
N ASN A 39 -12.02 16.44 -10.24
CA ASN A 39 -12.30 15.04 -10.54
C ASN A 39 -11.38 14.60 -11.69
N SER A 40 -10.39 13.76 -11.40
CA SER A 40 -9.43 13.21 -12.37
C SER A 40 -9.63 11.70 -12.49
N PRO A 41 -10.08 11.20 -13.65
CA PRO A 41 -10.21 9.76 -13.93
C PRO A 41 -8.87 9.01 -13.77
N ASP A 42 -7.77 9.61 -14.21
CA ASP A 42 -6.42 9.01 -14.11
C ASP A 42 -5.98 8.94 -12.64
N GLY A 43 -6.20 10.02 -11.89
CA GLY A 43 -5.98 10.05 -10.44
C GLY A 43 -6.79 8.99 -9.70
N MET A 44 -8.07 8.81 -10.05
CA MET A 44 -8.92 7.76 -9.47
C MET A 44 -8.37 6.35 -9.74
N THR A 45 -7.94 6.10 -10.97
CA THR A 45 -7.39 4.80 -11.39
C THR A 45 -6.06 4.51 -10.69
N MET A 46 -5.17 5.50 -10.61
CA MET A 46 -3.92 5.39 -9.86
C MET A 46 -4.14 5.18 -8.36
N ALA A 47 -5.11 5.86 -7.77
CA ALA A 47 -5.47 5.70 -6.36
C ALA A 47 -5.97 4.28 -6.08
N PHE A 48 -6.86 3.76 -6.93
CA PHE A 48 -7.36 2.38 -6.83
C PHE A 48 -6.24 1.35 -6.93
N LEU A 49 -5.39 1.45 -7.97
CA LEU A 49 -4.25 0.55 -8.17
C LEU A 49 -3.31 0.59 -6.97
N THR A 50 -2.96 1.80 -6.50
CA THR A 50 -2.05 1.99 -5.37
C THR A 50 -2.62 1.40 -4.08
N MET A 51 -3.90 1.68 -3.78
CA MET A 51 -4.58 1.16 -2.60
C MET A 51 -4.61 -0.37 -2.60
N SER A 52 -5.05 -0.97 -3.71
CA SER A 52 -5.13 -2.43 -3.87
C SER A 52 -3.76 -3.08 -3.65
N MET A 53 -2.71 -2.53 -4.24
CA MET A 53 -1.36 -3.08 -4.10
C MET A 53 -0.74 -2.81 -2.72
N ALA A 54 -1.03 -1.65 -2.12
CA ALA A 54 -0.60 -1.31 -0.78
C ALA A 54 -1.14 -2.30 0.26
N GLU A 55 -2.39 -2.74 0.13
CA GLU A 55 -3.00 -3.75 1.03
C GLU A 55 -2.35 -5.14 0.88
N ILE A 56 -1.99 -5.51 -0.34
CA ILE A 56 -1.25 -6.74 -0.62
C ILE A 56 0.14 -6.68 0.03
N PHE A 57 0.89 -5.60 -0.20
CA PHE A 57 2.20 -5.38 0.43
C PHE A 57 2.11 -5.30 1.96
N HIS A 58 1.04 -4.69 2.47
CA HIS A 58 0.73 -4.66 3.88
C HIS A 58 0.52 -6.07 4.46
N SER A 59 -0.20 -6.93 3.75
CA SER A 59 -0.42 -8.33 4.12
C SER A 59 0.89 -9.13 4.20
N PHE A 60 1.83 -8.89 3.28
CA PHE A 60 3.19 -9.44 3.38
C PHE A 60 3.91 -8.96 4.65
N ASN A 61 3.72 -7.70 5.03
CA ASN A 61 4.32 -7.13 6.24
C ASN A 61 3.67 -7.67 7.53
N MET A 62 2.36 -7.92 7.53
CA MET A 62 1.63 -8.48 8.67
C MET A 62 1.98 -9.93 8.98
N ARG A 63 2.52 -10.69 8.02
CA ARG A 63 3.01 -12.06 8.25
C ARG A 63 4.00 -12.14 9.40
N SER A 64 4.69 -11.03 9.70
CA SER A 64 5.54 -10.91 10.86
C SER A 64 5.07 -9.77 11.76
N GLN A 65 4.11 -10.06 12.65
CA GLN A 65 3.56 -9.06 13.58
C GLN A 65 4.62 -8.44 14.50
N ARG A 66 5.71 -9.15 14.84
CA ARG A 66 6.77 -8.62 15.73
C ARG A 66 8.20 -8.78 15.23
N ALA A 67 8.50 -9.72 14.32
CA ALA A 67 9.82 -9.87 13.72
C ALA A 67 9.93 -9.10 12.38
N SER A 68 11.14 -8.89 11.85
CA SER A 68 11.32 -8.18 10.58
C SER A 68 10.87 -9.07 9.43
N VAL A 69 10.26 -8.50 8.39
CA VAL A 69 9.92 -9.25 7.16
C VAL A 69 11.18 -9.86 6.53
N PHE A 70 12.32 -9.16 6.64
CA PHE A 70 13.64 -9.62 6.18
C PHE A 70 14.23 -10.77 7.00
N ALA A 71 13.69 -11.06 8.18
CA ALA A 71 14.14 -12.16 9.04
C ALA A 71 13.36 -13.47 8.80
N LEU A 72 12.31 -13.47 7.96
CA LEU A 72 11.53 -14.67 7.67
C LEU A 72 12.24 -15.57 6.65
N LYS A 73 12.69 -16.74 7.08
CA LYS A 73 13.38 -17.74 6.23
C LYS A 73 12.47 -18.49 5.25
N ASN A 74 11.17 -18.60 5.52
CA ASN A 74 10.25 -19.38 4.67
C ASN A 74 9.40 -18.45 3.81
N GLN A 75 9.35 -18.66 2.50
CA GLN A 75 8.45 -17.94 1.59
C GLN A 75 7.10 -18.66 1.53
N ASN A 76 5.98 -17.94 1.72
CA ASN A 76 4.64 -18.54 1.59
C ASN A 76 4.16 -18.41 0.13
N LEU A 77 4.25 -19.50 -0.63
CA LEU A 77 3.85 -19.54 -2.05
C LEU A 77 2.38 -19.17 -2.26
N VAL A 78 1.51 -19.46 -1.29
CA VAL A 78 0.09 -19.08 -1.37
C VAL A 78 -0.07 -17.56 -1.30
N LEU A 79 0.70 -16.88 -0.45
CA LEU A 79 0.65 -15.42 -0.32
C LEU A 79 1.22 -14.73 -1.57
N TRP A 80 2.29 -15.27 -2.14
CA TRP A 80 2.83 -14.84 -3.42
C TRP A 80 1.83 -15.06 -4.57
N GLY A 81 1.18 -16.22 -4.62
CA GLY A 81 0.13 -16.52 -5.58
C GLY A 81 -1.08 -15.59 -5.45
N ALA A 82 -1.51 -15.31 -4.22
CA ALA A 82 -2.59 -14.35 -3.95
C ALA A 82 -2.22 -12.92 -4.36
N GLY A 83 -0.98 -12.49 -4.10
CA GLY A 83 -0.49 -11.19 -4.55
C GLY A 83 -0.43 -11.08 -6.08
N ALA A 84 0.08 -12.11 -6.76
CA ALA A 84 0.11 -12.15 -8.23
C ALA A 84 -1.30 -12.17 -8.83
N MET A 85 -2.22 -12.98 -8.27
CA MET A 85 -3.61 -13.02 -8.68
C MET A 85 -4.30 -11.67 -8.47
N SER A 86 -4.07 -11.02 -7.32
CA SER A 86 -4.60 -9.68 -7.06
C SER A 86 -4.09 -8.69 -8.09
N LEU A 87 -2.79 -8.68 -8.39
CA LEU A 87 -2.22 -7.81 -9.42
C LEU A 87 -2.86 -8.06 -10.79
N MET A 88 -3.03 -9.32 -11.18
CA MET A 88 -3.68 -9.67 -12.45
C MET A 88 -5.13 -9.21 -12.49
N LEU A 89 -5.89 -9.38 -11.41
CA LEU A 89 -7.28 -8.93 -11.33
C LEU A 89 -7.39 -7.42 -11.33
N THR A 90 -6.55 -6.71 -10.57
CA THR A 90 -6.52 -5.24 -10.54
C THR A 90 -6.18 -4.68 -11.92
N THR A 91 -5.17 -5.24 -12.60
CA THR A 91 -4.83 -4.87 -13.98
C THR A 91 -5.97 -5.19 -14.96
N ALA A 92 -6.64 -6.34 -14.81
CA ALA A 92 -7.78 -6.70 -15.65
C ALA A 92 -8.96 -5.72 -15.46
N VAL A 93 -9.22 -5.27 -14.24
CA VAL A 93 -10.27 -4.28 -13.96
C VAL A 93 -9.99 -2.94 -14.64
N ILE A 94 -8.71 -2.55 -14.76
CA ILE A 94 -8.30 -1.29 -15.39
C ILE A 94 -8.33 -1.37 -16.92
N TYR A 95 -7.88 -2.49 -17.52
CA TYR A 95 -7.67 -2.58 -18.97
C TYR A 95 -8.73 -3.40 -19.74
N VAL A 96 -9.66 -4.10 -19.06
CA VAL A 96 -10.76 -4.77 -19.75
C VAL A 96 -11.89 -3.76 -19.92
N PRO A 97 -12.29 -3.37 -21.15
CA PRO A 97 -13.24 -2.27 -21.36
C PRO A 97 -14.56 -2.44 -20.62
N PHE A 98 -15.09 -3.67 -20.54
CA PHE A 98 -16.32 -3.95 -19.79
C PHE A 98 -16.18 -3.64 -18.29
N LEU A 99 -15.03 -3.97 -17.68
CA LEU A 99 -14.77 -3.71 -16.27
C LEU A 99 -14.41 -2.24 -16.04
N ALA A 100 -13.53 -1.67 -16.86
CA ALA A 100 -13.12 -0.28 -16.78
C ALA A 100 -14.33 0.66 -16.83
N ASN A 101 -15.26 0.44 -17.76
CA ASN A 101 -16.51 1.22 -17.85
C ASN A 101 -17.43 1.02 -16.64
N ALA A 102 -17.45 -0.17 -16.01
CA ALA A 102 -18.27 -0.43 -14.83
C ALA A 102 -17.77 0.31 -13.58
N PHE A 103 -16.46 0.58 -13.50
CA PHE A 103 -15.82 1.30 -12.39
C PHE A 103 -15.41 2.73 -12.74
N SER A 104 -15.68 3.19 -13.97
CA SER A 104 -15.25 4.49 -14.50
C SER A 104 -13.74 4.70 -14.38
N PHE A 105 -12.95 3.66 -14.71
CA PHE A 105 -11.50 3.75 -14.79
C PHE A 105 -11.05 4.11 -16.21
N GLU A 106 -9.97 4.90 -16.26
CA GLU A 106 -9.33 5.33 -17.50
C GLU A 106 -8.06 4.49 -17.74
N GLU A 107 -7.67 4.34 -19.01
CA GLU A 107 -6.44 3.63 -19.35
C GLU A 107 -5.22 4.49 -18.99
N ILE A 108 -4.56 4.14 -17.88
CA ILE A 108 -3.34 4.83 -17.47
C ILE A 108 -2.12 4.36 -18.26
N SER A 109 -1.18 5.29 -18.46
CA SER A 109 0.11 5.02 -19.09
C SER A 109 0.99 4.11 -18.24
N LEU A 110 2.00 3.50 -18.87
CA LEU A 110 2.97 2.65 -18.16
C LEU A 110 3.73 3.43 -17.06
N LEU A 111 3.93 4.74 -17.25
CA LEU A 111 4.60 5.60 -16.28
C LEU A 111 3.74 5.76 -15.03
N GLU A 112 2.46 6.10 -15.18
CA GLU A 112 1.49 6.23 -14.09
C GLU A 112 1.32 4.93 -13.32
N TYR A 113 1.20 3.81 -14.06
CA TYR A 113 1.17 2.48 -13.46
C TYR A 113 2.43 2.20 -12.64
N GLY A 114 3.61 2.51 -13.18
CA GLY A 114 4.89 2.35 -12.48
C GLY A 114 4.99 3.21 -11.21
N VAL A 115 4.52 4.44 -11.26
CA VAL A 115 4.48 5.35 -10.11
C VAL A 115 3.50 4.86 -9.05
N ALA A 116 2.30 4.41 -9.43
CA ALA A 116 1.34 3.80 -8.51
C ALA A 116 1.91 2.58 -7.79
N MET A 117 2.59 1.69 -8.53
CA MET A 117 3.27 0.52 -7.96
C MET A 117 4.40 0.92 -7.01
N ALA A 118 5.18 1.96 -7.33
CA ALA A 118 6.24 2.47 -6.47
C ALA A 118 5.68 3.06 -5.16
N LEU A 119 4.57 3.81 -5.24
CA LEU A 119 3.87 4.33 -4.07
C LEU A 119 3.33 3.21 -3.19
N ALA A 120 2.70 2.19 -3.79
CA ALA A 120 2.23 1.02 -3.05
C ALA A 120 3.40 0.30 -2.36
N PHE A 121 4.51 0.08 -3.06
CA PHE A 121 5.69 -0.56 -2.51
C PHE A 121 6.29 0.20 -1.33
N SER A 122 6.17 1.54 -1.31
CA SER A 122 6.66 2.39 -0.21
C SER A 122 6.04 2.06 1.16
N VAL A 123 4.87 1.42 1.19
CA VAL A 123 4.24 0.94 2.44
C VAL A 123 5.14 -0.05 3.19
N ILE A 124 5.91 -0.89 2.47
CA ILE A 124 6.80 -1.87 3.08
C ILE A 124 7.88 -1.19 3.95
N PRO A 125 8.74 -0.31 3.41
CA PRO A 125 9.76 0.36 4.22
C PRO A 125 9.16 1.24 5.31
N ILE A 126 8.04 1.94 5.05
CA ILE A 126 7.39 2.79 6.06
C ILE A 126 6.96 1.96 7.27
N VAL A 127 6.27 0.85 7.06
CA VAL A 127 5.82 -0.02 8.16
C VAL A 127 7.00 -0.70 8.86
N GLU A 128 8.06 -1.09 8.14
CA GLU A 128 9.25 -1.67 8.77
C GLU A 128 9.98 -0.63 9.66
N LEU A 129 10.04 0.64 9.25
CA LEU A 129 10.55 1.73 10.09
C LEU A 129 9.73 1.90 11.37
N VAL A 130 8.39 1.90 11.27
CA VAL A 130 7.51 1.96 12.45
C VAL A 130 7.79 0.79 13.41
N LYS A 131 7.92 -0.43 12.88
CA LYS A 131 8.27 -1.62 13.69
C LYS A 131 9.65 -1.48 14.35
N LEU A 132 10.64 -0.91 13.66
CA LEU A 132 11.96 -0.66 14.23
C LEU A 132 11.89 0.29 15.42
N PHE A 133 11.17 1.42 15.29
CA PHE A 133 10.98 2.37 16.40
C PHE A 133 10.22 1.74 17.57
N GLN A 134 9.15 0.99 17.31
CA GLN A 134 8.42 0.26 18.34
C GLN A 134 9.34 -0.72 19.11
N ARG A 135 10.18 -1.49 18.40
CA ARG A 135 11.17 -2.40 19.03
C ARG A 135 12.18 -1.67 19.90
N ILE A 136 12.71 -0.53 19.45
CA ILE A 136 13.69 0.27 20.20
C ILE A 136 13.05 0.80 21.49
N SER A 137 11.83 1.31 21.42
CA SER A 137 11.08 1.82 22.58
C SER A 137 10.81 0.74 23.61
N ILE A 138 10.41 -0.47 23.19
CA ILE A 138 10.18 -1.61 24.10
C ILE A 138 11.49 -2.03 24.78
N LYS A 139 12.62 -2.14 24.03
CA LYS A 139 13.93 -2.49 24.62
C LYS A 139 14.40 -1.46 25.65
N ARG A 140 14.16 -0.16 25.40
CA ARG A 140 14.50 0.92 26.33
C ARG A 140 13.68 0.86 27.63
N ALA A 141 12.38 0.59 27.52
CA ALA A 141 11.49 0.43 28.68
C ALA A 141 11.92 -0.77 29.56
N ALA A 142 12.27 -1.91 28.94
CA ALA A 142 12.77 -3.07 29.66
C ALA A 142 14.09 -2.82 30.40
N LYS A 143 15.02 -2.05 29.80
CA LYS A 143 16.30 -1.70 30.43
C LYS A 143 16.17 -0.74 31.61
N LYS A 144 15.09 0.05 31.70
CA LYS A 144 14.82 0.98 32.81
C LYS A 144 14.17 0.29 34.03
N SER A 145 13.70 -0.94 33.87
CA SER A 145 13.02 -1.72 34.92
C SER A 145 13.94 -2.74 35.63
N ASN A 146 15.20 -2.85 35.20
CA ASN A 146 16.29 -3.60 35.84
C ASN A 146 17.29 -2.61 36.43
#